data_AF-A0AAI8PA10-F1
#
_entry.id   AF-A0AAI8PA10-F1
#
_cell.length_a   1.000
_cell.length_b   1.000
_cell.length_c   1.000
_cell.angle_alpha   90.00
_cell.angle_beta   90.00
_cell.angle_gamma   90.00
#
_symmetry.space_group_name_H-M   'P 1'
#
loop_
_entity.id
_entity.type
_entity.pdbx_description
1 polymer ?
#
loop_
_entity_poly.entity_id
_entity_poly.type
_entity_poly.pdbx_seq_one_letter_code
_entity_poly.pdbx_strand_id
1 'polypeptide(L)'
;MKQTKLTKAARGRECQVRIPGVCNGNPETVVLAHYRLAGTCGVGSKPSDLQGAWCCSACHDVCDGRSKAVDRDTARQYHAEGVMRTQAQLISEGVLRA
;
A
#
# COMPACT_ATOMS: atom_id res chain seq x y z
N MET A 1 -6.76 -17.00 4.73
CA MET A 1 -7.43 -16.06 3.81
C MET A 1 -6.79 -16.19 2.43
N LYS A 2 -7.56 -16.26 1.34
CA LYS A 2 -7.03 -16.55 0.00
C LYS A 2 -6.36 -15.30 -0.59
N GLN A 3 -5.06 -15.37 -0.84
CA GLN A 3 -4.30 -14.31 -1.53
C GLN A 3 -4.76 -14.19 -2.99
N THR A 4 -4.94 -12.96 -3.47
CA THR A 4 -5.18 -12.63 -4.88
C THR A 4 -3.89 -12.53 -5.67
N LYS A 5 -3.97 -12.49 -7.01
CA LYS A 5 -2.79 -12.28 -7.87
C LYS A 5 -2.03 -11.00 -7.51
N LEU A 6 -2.75 -9.93 -7.19
CA LEU A 6 -2.17 -8.62 -6.83
C LEU A 6 -1.46 -8.66 -5.47
N THR A 7 -2.03 -9.35 -4.47
CA THR A 7 -1.34 -9.52 -3.18
C THR A 7 -0.05 -10.32 -3.29
N LYS A 8 0.01 -11.30 -4.21
CA LYS A 8 1.25 -12.06 -4.50
C LYS A 8 2.28 -11.22 -5.25
N ALA A 9 1.84 -10.36 -6.15
CA ALA A 9 2.69 -9.49 -6.95
C ALA A 9 3.45 -8.42 -6.13
N ALA A 10 3.11 -8.23 -4.85
CA ALA A 10 3.78 -7.29 -3.97
C ALA A 10 5.13 -7.79 -3.42
N ARG A 11 5.34 -9.11 -3.33
CA ARG A 11 6.56 -9.66 -2.71
C ARG A 11 7.78 -9.37 -3.60
N GLY A 12 8.86 -8.84 -3.01
CA GLY A 12 10.09 -8.49 -3.74
C GLY A 12 9.98 -7.20 -4.54
N ARG A 13 8.90 -6.44 -4.38
CA ARG A 13 8.73 -5.12 -5.00
C ARG A 13 9.33 -4.03 -4.16
N GLU A 14 9.59 -2.90 -4.78
CA GLU A 14 9.93 -1.67 -4.07
C GLU A 14 8.69 -1.06 -3.42
N CYS A 15 8.85 -0.53 -2.20
CA CYS A 15 7.82 0.24 -1.51
C CYS A 15 7.43 1.48 -2.33
N GLN A 16 6.13 1.66 -2.54
CA GLN A 16 5.56 2.81 -3.27
C GLN A 16 5.02 3.90 -2.34
N VAL A 17 4.87 3.60 -1.05
CA VAL A 17 4.45 4.57 -0.02
C VAL A 17 5.57 5.55 0.34
N ARG A 18 6.81 5.07 0.52
CA ARG A 18 8.05 5.87 0.60
C ARG A 18 8.02 7.07 1.57
N ILE A 19 7.42 6.92 2.76
CA ILE A 19 7.44 7.99 3.78
C ILE A 19 8.91 8.31 4.17
N PRO A 20 9.37 9.56 4.00
CA PRO A 20 10.74 9.96 4.35
C PRO A 20 11.07 9.69 5.82
N GLY A 21 12.26 9.16 6.09
CA GLY A 21 12.70 8.81 7.46
C GLY A 21 12.01 7.60 8.10
N VAL A 22 10.96 7.04 7.47
CA VAL A 22 10.24 5.85 7.94
C VAL A 22 10.50 4.65 7.03
N CYS A 23 10.50 4.87 5.71
CA CYS A 23 10.63 3.80 4.74
C CYS A 23 11.95 3.04 4.92
N ASN A 24 11.86 1.74 5.19
CA ASN A 24 13.03 0.88 5.37
C ASN A 24 13.68 0.42 4.05
N GLY A 25 13.05 0.69 2.89
CA GLY A 25 13.55 0.30 1.57
C GLY A 25 13.67 -1.21 1.32
N ASN A 26 13.23 -2.08 2.24
CA ASN A 26 13.46 -3.51 2.13
C ASN A 26 12.32 -4.22 1.35
N PRO A 27 12.58 -4.69 0.11
CA PRO A 27 11.57 -5.33 -0.74
C PRO A 27 11.03 -6.66 -0.20
N GLU A 28 11.76 -7.32 0.69
CA GLU A 28 11.32 -8.58 1.32
C GLU A 28 10.14 -8.37 2.27
N THR A 29 10.02 -7.15 2.81
CA THR A 29 8.95 -6.77 3.74
C THR A 29 7.72 -6.19 3.04
N VAL A 30 7.76 -6.08 1.72
CA VAL A 30 6.71 -5.41 0.95
C VAL A 30 5.48 -6.30 0.82
N VAL A 31 4.34 -5.73 1.20
CA VAL A 31 3.02 -6.33 1.11
C VAL A 31 2.08 -5.39 0.37
N LEU A 32 0.91 -5.89 -0.07
CA LEU A 32 -0.17 -5.04 -0.54
C LEU A 32 -0.95 -4.50 0.66
N ALA A 33 -0.65 -3.28 1.07
CA ALA A 33 -1.33 -2.59 2.17
C ALA A 33 -2.54 -1.81 1.65
N HIS A 34 -3.74 -2.22 2.05
CA HIS A 34 -4.99 -1.58 1.61
C HIS A 34 -5.13 -0.18 2.20
N TYR A 35 -5.42 0.79 1.35
CA TYR A 35 -5.80 2.14 1.75
C TYR A 35 -7.25 2.15 2.25
N ARG A 36 -7.50 2.76 3.41
CA ARG A 36 -8.85 2.85 3.99
C ARG A 36 -9.49 4.19 3.64
N LEU A 37 -10.46 4.15 2.72
CA LEU A 37 -11.24 5.31 2.31
C LEU A 37 -12.72 5.11 2.65
N ALA A 38 -13.35 6.11 3.29
CA ALA A 38 -14.78 6.08 3.58
C ALA A 38 -15.59 5.84 2.28
N GLY A 39 -16.63 5.01 2.37
CA GLY A 39 -17.47 4.64 1.22
C GLY A 39 -16.95 3.46 0.39
N THR A 40 -15.70 3.04 0.57
CA THR A 40 -15.11 1.87 -0.14
C THR A 40 -14.61 0.77 0.80
N CYS A 41 -14.70 1.00 2.11
CA CYS A 41 -14.25 0.07 3.13
C CYS A 41 -15.03 0.25 4.45
N GLY A 42 -14.97 -0.75 5.33
CA GLY A 42 -15.66 -0.71 6.62
C GLY A 42 -15.33 -1.89 7.53
N VAL A 43 -16.02 -1.99 8.65
CA VAL A 43 -15.92 -3.15 9.55
C VAL A 43 -16.43 -4.38 8.79
N GLY A 44 -15.61 -5.42 8.68
CA GLY A 44 -15.93 -6.64 7.91
C GLY A 44 -15.86 -6.48 6.39
N SER A 45 -15.67 -5.27 5.85
CA SER A 45 -15.60 -5.01 4.41
C SER A 45 -14.21 -4.54 4.01
N LYS A 46 -13.49 -5.41 3.29
CA LYS A 46 -12.14 -5.10 2.80
C LYS A 46 -12.22 -4.24 1.54
N PRO A 47 -11.33 -3.24 1.40
CA PRO A 47 -11.18 -2.52 0.14
C PRO A 47 -10.86 -3.48 -1.01
N SER A 48 -11.14 -3.03 -2.24
CA SER A 48 -10.59 -3.65 -3.44
C SER A 48 -9.06 -3.70 -3.35
N ASP A 49 -8.44 -4.74 -3.90
CA ASP A 49 -6.97 -4.81 -4.00
C ASP A 49 -6.38 -3.71 -4.89
N LEU A 50 -7.19 -3.13 -5.79
CA LEU A 50 -6.80 -1.94 -6.54
C LEU A 50 -6.63 -0.72 -5.62
N GLN A 51 -7.30 -0.71 -4.47
CA GLN A 51 -7.13 0.29 -3.42
C GLN A 51 -6.03 -0.15 -2.45
N GLY A 52 -4.92 -0.66 -2.97
CA GLY A 52 -3.77 -1.13 -2.21
C GLY A 52 -2.46 -0.59 -2.77
N ALA A 53 -1.51 -0.35 -1.88
CA ALA A 53 -0.16 0.08 -2.22
C ALA A 53 0.84 -1.02 -1.87
N TRP A 54 1.86 -1.19 -2.69
CA TRP A 54 3.05 -1.94 -2.29
C TRP A 54 3.76 -1.16 -1.18
N CYS A 55 3.76 -1.72 0.03
CA CYS A 55 4.17 -1.02 1.23
C CYS A 55 5.11 -1.90 2.04
N CYS A 56 6.30 -1.39 2.36
CA CYS A 56 7.21 -2.08 3.28
C CYS A 56 6.67 -2.05 4.71
N SER A 57 7.18 -2.94 5.57
CA SER A 57 6.66 -3.09 6.94
C SER A 57 6.68 -1.77 7.74
N ALA A 58 7.75 -0.98 7.66
CA ALA A 58 7.86 0.27 8.41
C ALA A 58 6.85 1.34 7.98
N CYS A 59 6.67 1.54 6.67
CA CYS A 59 5.62 2.42 6.16
C CYS A 59 4.23 1.90 6.51
N HIS A 60 4.03 0.58 6.45
CA HIS A 60 2.74 -0.05 6.73
C HIS A 60 2.32 0.17 8.19
N ASP A 61 3.26 0.08 9.13
CA ASP A 61 2.99 0.36 10.53
C ASP A 61 2.55 1.81 10.78
N VAL A 62 3.09 2.77 10.03
CA VAL A 62 2.64 4.16 10.12
C VAL A 62 1.26 4.35 9.48
N CYS A 63 1.03 3.80 8.29
CA CYS A 63 -0.27 3.88 7.61
C CYS A 63 -1.41 3.24 8.42
N ASP A 64 -1.13 2.15 9.13
CA ASP A 64 -2.09 1.48 10.01
C ASP A 64 -2.23 2.16 11.40
N GLY A 65 -1.44 3.20 11.67
CA GLY A 65 -1.43 3.89 12.96
C GLY A 65 -0.81 3.10 14.10
N ARG A 66 -0.06 2.04 13.82
CA ARG A 66 0.75 1.30 14.81
C ARG A 66 1.99 2.08 15.23
N SER A 67 2.51 2.93 14.34
CA SER A 67 3.57 3.89 14.59
C SER A 67 3.08 5.32 14.37
N LYS A 68 3.58 6.26 15.18
CA LYS A 68 3.25 7.70 15.10
C LYS A 68 4.43 8.54 14.59
N ALA A 69 5.30 7.95 13.77
CA ALA A 69 6.50 8.63 13.26
C ALA A 69 6.17 9.86 12.38
N VAL A 70 5.00 9.88 11.75
CA VAL A 70 4.41 11.07 11.12
C VAL A 70 2.95 11.21 11.54
N ASP A 71 2.35 12.38 11.33
CA ASP A 71 0.93 12.58 11.59
C ASP A 71 0.04 11.78 10.61
N ARG A 72 -1.24 11.63 10.99
CA ARG A 72 -2.17 10.77 10.25
C ARG A 72 -2.50 11.27 8.86
N ASP A 73 -2.55 12.59 8.65
CA ASP A 73 -2.91 13.15 7.35
C ASP A 73 -1.74 13.02 6.38
N THR A 74 -0.52 13.26 6.86
CA THR A 74 0.71 12.97 6.12
C THR A 74 0.82 11.49 5.75
N ALA A 75 0.62 10.57 6.72
CA ALA A 75 0.63 9.13 6.45
C ALA A 75 -0.41 8.75 5.39
N ARG A 76 -1.62 9.31 5.49
CA ARG A 76 -2.72 9.06 4.55
C ARG A 76 -2.39 9.58 3.14
N GLN A 77 -1.76 10.75 3.01
CA GLN A 77 -1.32 11.29 1.73
C GLN A 77 -0.29 10.36 1.06
N TYR A 78 0.78 9.98 1.78
CA TYR A 78 1.79 9.07 1.24
C TYR A 78 1.21 7.70 0.85
N HIS A 79 0.25 7.18 1.63
CA HIS A 79 -0.43 5.93 1.29
C HIS A 79 -1.24 6.06 0.01
N ALA A 80 -2.01 7.15 -0.16
CA ALA A 80 -2.79 7.41 -1.37
C ALA A 80 -1.90 7.55 -2.61
N GLU A 81 -0.80 8.30 -2.51
CA GLU A 81 0.19 8.39 -3.59
C GLU A 81 0.83 7.02 -3.89
N GLY A 82 1.08 6.21 -2.86
CA GLY A 82 1.57 4.85 -3.01
C GLY A 82 0.60 3.94 -3.78
N VAL A 83 -0.70 4.09 -3.57
CA VAL A 83 -1.72 3.38 -4.35
C VAL A 83 -1.63 3.76 -5.83
N MET A 84 -1.57 5.07 -6.14
CA MET A 84 -1.45 5.57 -7.51
C MET A 84 -0.20 5.04 -8.21
N ARG A 85 0.96 5.05 -7.52
CA ARG A 85 2.22 4.52 -8.05
C ARG A 85 2.16 3.01 -8.29
N THR A 86 1.57 2.25 -7.37
CA THR A 86 1.37 0.80 -7.56
C THR A 86 0.48 0.50 -8.76
N GLN A 87 -0.63 1.23 -8.92
CA GLN A 87 -1.50 1.08 -10.10
C GLN A 87 -0.76 1.41 -11.39
N ALA A 88 0.01 2.51 -11.42
CA ALA A 88 0.79 2.89 -12.59
C ALA A 88 1.80 1.81 -13.01
N GLN A 89 2.49 1.20 -12.05
CA GLN A 89 3.41 0.09 -12.35
C GLN A 89 2.67 -1.15 -12.86
N LEU A 90 1.55 -1.51 -12.24
CA LEU A 90 0.74 -2.64 -12.69
C LEU A 90 0.16 -2.43 -14.11
N ILE A 91 -0.18 -1.20 -14.47
CA ILE A 91 -0.59 -0.83 -15.84
C ILE A 91 0.60 -0.95 -16.79
N SER A 92 1.76 -0.40 -16.43
CA SER A 92 3.00 -0.49 -17.22
C SER A 92 3.43 -1.93 -17.49
N GLU A 93 3.13 -2.85 -16.59
CA GLU A 93 3.45 -4.28 -16.73
C GLU A 93 2.34 -5.08 -17.43
N GLY A 94 1.24 -4.43 -17.82
CA GLY A 94 0.09 -5.09 -18.44
C GLY A 94 -0.72 -5.99 -17.50
N VAL A 95 -0.49 -5.91 -16.18
CA VAL A 95 -1.26 -6.64 -15.17
C VAL A 95 -2.64 -6.02 -14.99
N LEU A 96 -2.72 -4.69 -15.09
CA LEU A 96 -3.96 -3.93 -15.14
C LEU A 96 -4.11 -3.28 -16.51
N ARG A 97 -5.36 -3.10 -16.93
CA ARG A 97 -5.71 -2.27 -18.09
C ARG A 97 -6.15 -0.90 -17.62
N ALA A 98 -5.69 0.14 -18.31
CA ALA A 98 -6.16 1.50 -18.13
C ALA A 98 -7.59 1.66 -18.67
#